data_AF-A0A1B6ICB3-F1
#
_entry.id   AF-A0A1B6ICB3-F1
#
_cell.length_a   1.000
_cell.length_b   1.000
_cell.length_c   1.000
_cell.angle_alpha   90.00
_cell.angle_beta   90.00
_cell.angle_gamma   90.00
#
_symmetry.space_group_name_H-M   'P 1'
#
loop_
_entity.id
_entity.type
_entity.pdbx_description
1 polymer ?
#
loop_
_entity_poly.entity_id
_entity_poly.type
_entity_poly.pdbx_seq_one_letter_code
_entity_poly.pdbx_strand_id
1 'polypeptide(L)'
;MQEFNMGDSQIDCEKLFLLEVLVDSLSISNSKLNLDKDLMSNFTDTCVLFQFLHYPPLVVCESDFLGSPVGHHDSNHVTFKSGKSCFFSLRSPKGPILPVPFHVQVTVIRRLKEGVLPDKLEIGKTSIDMSDSFTKLLKQNTDDNCDALPLSDTKKGTFEIQDSFGQIVGNLNAFLRLSCFGKLIITQFSLNKDDEKS
;
A
#
# COMPACT_ATOMS: atom_id res chain seq x y z
N MET A 1 -27.00 44.90 -23.11
CA MET A 1 -27.45 43.56 -22.68
C MET A 1 -26.69 42.58 -23.55
N GLN A 2 -25.60 42.01 -23.05
CA GLN A 2 -24.81 41.01 -23.75
C GLN A 2 -24.46 39.97 -22.70
N GLU A 3 -24.96 38.77 -22.92
CA GLU A 3 -24.99 37.67 -21.96
C GLU A 3 -23.57 37.21 -21.62
N PHE A 4 -23.29 37.14 -20.32
CA PHE A 4 -22.13 36.43 -19.79
C PHE A 4 -22.34 34.94 -20.00
N ASN A 5 -21.54 34.33 -20.87
CA ASN A 5 -21.54 32.89 -21.06
C ASN A 5 -20.82 32.25 -19.86
N MET A 6 -21.61 31.68 -18.94
CA MET A 6 -21.18 30.92 -17.79
C MET A 6 -21.32 29.44 -18.15
N GLY A 7 -20.23 28.66 -18.04
CA GLY A 7 -20.35 27.20 -17.95
C GLY A 7 -19.44 26.42 -18.89
N ASP A 8 -18.17 26.33 -18.53
CA ASP A 8 -17.46 25.04 -18.60
C ASP A 8 -16.30 25.07 -17.60
N SER A 9 -16.63 25.20 -16.31
CA SER A 9 -15.71 24.79 -15.26
C SER A 9 -15.69 23.27 -15.26
N GLN A 10 -14.88 22.69 -16.14
CA GLN A 10 -14.57 21.28 -16.19
C GLN A 10 -13.98 20.89 -14.83
N ILE A 11 -14.83 20.40 -13.92
CA ILE A 11 -14.46 20.14 -12.52
C ILE A 11 -13.37 19.08 -12.54
N ASP A 12 -12.17 19.48 -12.13
CA ASP A 12 -11.02 18.62 -11.92
C ASP A 12 -11.39 17.63 -10.79
N CYS A 13 -12.02 16.51 -11.15
CA CYS A 13 -12.59 15.59 -10.18
C CYS A 13 -11.48 14.72 -9.58
N GLU A 14 -11.09 15.04 -8.35
CA GLU A 14 -10.30 14.17 -7.49
C GLU A 14 -11.15 12.98 -7.05
N LYS A 15 -10.64 11.77 -7.24
CA LYS A 15 -11.24 10.51 -6.78
C LYS A 15 -10.53 10.03 -5.52
N LEU A 16 -11.30 9.51 -4.57
CA LEU A 16 -10.81 8.92 -3.33
C LEU A 16 -10.66 7.40 -3.50
N PHE A 17 -9.47 6.89 -3.16
CA PHE A 17 -9.13 5.48 -3.18
C PHE A 17 -8.72 4.97 -1.80
N LEU A 18 -8.89 3.68 -1.58
CA LEU A 18 -8.38 2.95 -0.42
C LEU A 18 -7.56 1.77 -0.91
N LEU A 19 -6.28 1.73 -0.54
CA LEU A 19 -5.45 0.54 -0.67
C LEU A 19 -5.42 -0.19 0.68
N GLU A 20 -5.77 -1.45 0.67
CA GLU A 20 -5.65 -2.35 1.81
C GLU A 20 -4.67 -3.46 1.47
N VAL A 21 -3.73 -3.71 2.38
CA VAL A 21 -2.76 -4.79 2.28
C VAL A 21 -2.89 -5.68 3.51
N LEU A 22 -2.90 -6.98 3.28
CA LEU A 22 -2.91 -8.02 4.32
C LEU A 22 -1.79 -9.00 4.02
N VAL A 23 -0.87 -9.16 4.96
CA VAL A 23 0.20 -10.16 4.87
C VAL A 23 -0.24 -11.38 5.64
N ASP A 24 -0.27 -12.53 4.96
CA ASP A 24 -0.63 -13.80 5.57
C ASP A 24 0.60 -14.44 6.23
N SER A 25 1.61 -14.73 5.41
CA SER A 25 2.88 -15.30 5.81
C SER A 25 3.99 -14.97 4.82
N LEU A 26 5.22 -15.15 5.26
CA LEU A 26 6.43 -14.98 4.48
C LEU A 26 7.35 -16.17 4.75
N SER A 27 7.81 -16.84 3.72
CA SER A 27 8.90 -17.82 3.84
C SER A 27 10.20 -17.22 3.28
N ILE A 28 11.29 -17.33 4.04
CA ILE A 28 12.62 -16.86 3.63
C ILE A 28 13.59 -18.03 3.80
N SER A 29 14.36 -18.31 2.75
CA SER A 29 15.43 -19.29 2.79
C SER A 29 16.68 -18.63 3.36
N ASN A 30 16.89 -18.71 4.68
CA ASN A 30 18.05 -18.07 5.34
C ASN A 30 19.40 -18.53 4.73
N SER A 31 19.48 -19.78 4.24
CA SER A 31 20.66 -20.31 3.55
C SER A 31 21.00 -19.61 2.23
N LYS A 32 20.03 -18.96 1.58
CA LYS A 32 20.23 -18.22 0.33
C LYS A 32 20.65 -16.77 0.55
N LEU A 33 20.51 -16.24 1.76
CA LEU A 33 20.80 -14.84 2.05
C LEU A 33 22.30 -14.55 2.14
N ASN A 34 23.16 -15.58 2.26
CA ASN A 34 24.62 -15.44 2.42
C ASN A 34 25.02 -14.44 3.53
N LEU A 35 24.26 -14.40 4.63
CA LEU A 35 24.49 -13.51 5.76
C LEU A 35 25.28 -14.19 6.88
N ASP A 36 26.08 -13.41 7.59
CA ASP A 36 26.79 -13.85 8.79
C ASP A 36 25.79 -14.30 9.87
N LYS A 37 26.10 -15.40 10.57
CA LYS A 37 25.29 -15.91 11.68
C LYS A 37 25.16 -14.90 12.82
N ASP A 38 26.23 -14.15 13.10
CA ASP A 38 26.22 -13.11 14.12
C ASP A 38 25.26 -11.99 13.74
N LEU A 39 25.20 -11.62 12.46
CA LEU A 39 24.23 -10.65 11.95
C LEU A 39 22.79 -11.18 12.07
N MET A 40 22.58 -12.45 11.71
CA MET A 40 21.26 -13.07 11.82
C MET A 40 20.75 -13.14 13.27
N SER A 41 21.65 -13.33 14.24
CA SER A 41 21.33 -13.32 15.67
C SER A 41 20.90 -11.94 16.21
N ASN A 42 21.12 -10.88 15.43
CA ASN A 42 20.74 -9.51 15.76
C ASN A 42 19.40 -9.08 15.16
N PHE A 43 18.73 -9.92 14.37
CA PHE A 43 17.39 -9.61 13.91
C PHE A 43 16.41 -9.54 15.08
N THR A 44 15.41 -8.67 14.96
CA THR A 44 14.40 -8.42 16.00
C THR A 44 12.96 -8.46 15.48
N ASP A 45 12.75 -8.07 14.23
CA ASP A 45 11.41 -7.93 13.65
C ASP A 45 11.53 -8.02 12.13
N THR A 46 10.61 -8.73 11.49
CA THR A 46 10.51 -8.83 10.03
C THR A 46 9.36 -7.95 9.57
N CYS A 47 9.62 -7.03 8.65
CA CYS A 47 8.60 -6.14 8.11
C CYS A 47 8.52 -6.23 6.58
N VAL A 48 7.30 -6.10 6.06
CA VAL A 48 6.99 -6.03 4.63
C VAL A 48 6.48 -4.62 4.34
N LEU A 49 7.18 -3.92 3.45
CA LEU A 49 6.90 -2.55 3.06
C LEU A 49 6.20 -2.56 1.71
N PHE A 50 5.05 -1.89 1.61
CA PHE A 50 4.28 -1.73 0.39
C PHE A 50 4.32 -0.27 -0.07
N GLN A 51 5.16 0.01 -1.06
CA GLN A 51 5.36 1.33 -1.66
C GLN A 51 4.58 1.42 -2.97
N PHE A 52 3.75 2.43 -3.13
CA PHE A 52 2.96 2.65 -4.35
C PHE A 52 2.93 4.13 -4.69
N LEU A 53 2.98 4.45 -5.98
CA LEU A 53 3.09 5.81 -6.47
C LEU A 53 4.24 6.54 -5.73
N HIS A 54 3.96 7.71 -5.15
CA HIS A 54 4.90 8.51 -4.35
C HIS A 54 4.48 8.61 -2.87
N TYR A 55 3.57 7.75 -2.41
CA TYR A 55 3.11 7.74 -1.01
C TYR A 55 4.11 7.01 -0.10
N PRO A 56 4.27 7.37 1.18
CA PRO A 56 5.09 6.59 2.11
C PRO A 56 4.67 5.10 2.15
N PRO A 57 5.61 4.17 2.39
CA PRO A 57 5.31 2.76 2.35
C PRO A 57 4.40 2.35 3.51
N LEU A 58 3.42 1.48 3.24
CA LEU A 58 2.68 0.79 4.29
C LEU A 58 3.56 -0.32 4.86
N VAL A 59 3.91 -0.21 6.13
CA VAL A 59 4.86 -1.12 6.78
C VAL A 59 4.08 -2.11 7.65
N VAL A 60 4.00 -3.38 7.26
CA VAL A 60 3.39 -4.46 8.06
C VAL A 60 4.50 -5.27 8.72
N CYS A 61 4.54 -5.33 10.04
CA CYS A 61 5.58 -6.06 10.79
C CYS A 61 5.02 -7.31 11.45
N GLU A 62 5.86 -8.32 11.72
CA GLU A 62 5.44 -9.53 12.45
C GLU A 62 4.91 -9.18 13.84
N SER A 63 5.46 -8.13 14.46
CA SER A 63 5.02 -7.61 15.75
C SER A 63 3.62 -7.00 15.73
N ASP A 64 3.03 -6.71 14.57
CA ASP A 64 1.65 -6.20 14.47
C ASP A 64 0.62 -7.27 14.88
N PHE A 65 1.00 -8.56 14.88
CA PHE A 65 0.13 -9.67 15.24
C PHE A 65 0.19 -9.98 16.74
N LEU A 66 -0.93 -9.79 17.45
CA LEU A 66 -1.05 -10.01 18.90
C LEU A 66 -0.94 -11.48 19.37
N GLY A 67 -0.49 -12.41 18.53
CA GLY A 67 -0.41 -13.84 18.83
C GLY A 67 0.90 -14.52 18.46
N SER A 68 1.88 -13.81 17.89
CA SER A 68 3.20 -14.39 17.59
C SER A 68 4.20 -13.97 18.66
N PRO A 69 4.96 -14.91 19.27
CA PRO A 69 6.15 -14.52 20.00
C PRO A 69 7.10 -13.84 19.00
N VAL A 70 7.28 -12.52 19.16
CA VAL A 70 8.29 -11.75 18.44
C VAL A 70 9.63 -12.41 18.75
N GLY A 71 10.33 -12.86 17.71
CA GLY A 71 11.72 -13.28 17.86
C GLY A 71 12.10 -14.76 17.72
N HIS A 72 11.27 -15.60 17.10
CA HIS A 72 11.77 -16.87 16.54
C HIS A 72 12.50 -16.63 15.20
N HIS A 73 13.67 -15.99 15.28
CA HIS A 73 14.50 -15.54 14.14
C HIS A 73 15.12 -16.66 13.29
N ASP A 74 15.11 -17.90 13.78
CA ASP A 74 15.57 -19.08 13.05
C ASP A 74 14.49 -19.69 12.15
N SER A 75 13.26 -19.20 12.24
CA SER A 75 12.19 -19.71 11.41
C SER A 75 12.33 -19.17 9.98
N ASN A 76 12.55 -20.08 9.03
CA ASN A 76 12.39 -19.80 7.60
C ASN A 76 10.95 -19.38 7.23
N HIS A 77 10.02 -19.33 8.19
CA HIS A 77 8.62 -18.99 8.00
C HIS A 77 8.13 -17.99 9.06
N VAL A 78 7.68 -16.83 8.63
CA VAL A 78 7.14 -15.76 9.47
C VAL A 78 5.65 -15.64 9.21
N THR A 79 4.85 -15.62 10.28
CA THR A 79 3.39 -15.46 10.20
C THR A 79 3.04 -14.03 10.58
N PHE A 80 2.28 -13.34 9.71
CA PHE A 80 1.87 -11.95 9.95
C PHE A 80 0.39 -11.88 10.32
N LYS A 81 -0.51 -12.45 9.51
CA LYS A 81 -1.99 -12.34 9.68
C LYS A 81 -2.44 -10.91 10.02
N SER A 82 -1.73 -9.91 9.49
CA SER A 82 -1.85 -8.50 9.86
C SER A 82 -1.83 -7.66 8.60
N GLY A 83 -2.52 -6.53 8.66
CA GLY A 83 -2.71 -5.67 7.50
C GLY A 83 -2.77 -4.21 7.87
N LYS A 84 -2.60 -3.35 6.86
CA LYS A 84 -2.75 -1.91 6.99
C LYS A 84 -3.49 -1.36 5.77
N SER A 85 -4.06 -0.17 5.94
CA SER A 85 -4.84 0.48 4.89
C SER A 85 -4.45 1.94 4.76
N CYS A 86 -4.65 2.50 3.57
CA CYS A 86 -4.32 3.87 3.24
C CYS A 86 -5.35 4.48 2.29
N PHE A 87 -5.97 5.58 2.72
CA PHE A 87 -6.73 6.42 1.83
C PHE A 87 -5.80 7.36 1.07
N PHE A 88 -6.04 7.50 -0.22
CA PHE A 88 -5.32 8.44 -1.07
C PHE A 88 -6.24 9.01 -2.14
N SER A 89 -5.99 10.26 -2.55
CA SER A 89 -6.71 10.88 -3.64
C SER A 89 -5.85 10.99 -4.88
N LEU A 90 -6.49 10.91 -6.05
CA LEU A 90 -5.85 11.18 -7.34
C LEU A 90 -6.79 11.97 -8.24
N ARG A 91 -6.20 12.89 -9.00
CA ARG A 91 -6.93 13.60 -10.05
C ARG A 91 -7.22 12.67 -11.20
N SER A 92 -8.47 12.71 -11.68
CA SER A 92 -8.84 11.96 -12.87
C SER A 92 -8.05 12.50 -14.07
N PRO A 93 -7.32 11.65 -14.82
CA PRO A 93 -6.54 12.12 -15.95
C PRO A 93 -7.44 12.75 -17.03
N LYS A 94 -7.06 13.94 -17.50
CA LYS A 94 -7.72 14.64 -18.62
C LYS A 94 -7.22 14.08 -19.95
N GLY A 95 -7.65 12.88 -20.34
CA GLY A 95 -7.24 12.26 -21.59
C GLY A 95 -7.76 10.84 -21.79
N PRO A 96 -7.59 10.24 -22.98
CA PRO A 96 -7.99 8.86 -23.24
C PRO A 96 -7.28 7.94 -22.24
N ILE A 97 -8.06 7.16 -21.50
CA ILE A 97 -7.57 6.31 -20.40
C ILE A 97 -6.85 5.09 -20.99
N LEU A 98 -5.59 5.32 -21.39
CA LEU A 98 -4.57 4.28 -21.52
C LEU A 98 -4.43 3.56 -20.17
N PRO A 99 -3.97 2.29 -20.15
CA PRO A 99 -3.69 1.61 -18.89
C PRO A 99 -2.77 2.49 -18.04
N VAL A 100 -3.28 2.89 -16.87
CA VAL A 100 -2.53 3.74 -15.95
C VAL A 100 -1.67 2.81 -15.10
N PRO A 101 -0.34 2.90 -15.18
CA PRO A 101 0.53 2.00 -14.46
C PRO A 101 0.33 2.17 -12.96
N PHE A 102 0.07 1.07 -12.27
CA PHE A 102 -0.05 1.03 -10.82
C PHE A 102 0.68 -0.22 -10.32
N HIS A 103 1.92 -0.02 -9.92
CA HIS A 103 2.75 -1.05 -9.32
C HIS A 103 2.89 -0.80 -7.83
N VAL A 104 2.70 -1.85 -7.04
CA VAL A 104 3.02 -1.85 -5.61
C VAL A 104 4.38 -2.54 -5.46
N GLN A 105 5.41 -1.74 -5.22
CA GLN A 105 6.73 -2.23 -4.89
C GLN A 105 6.72 -2.77 -3.47
N VAL A 106 7.08 -4.04 -3.34
CA VAL A 106 7.16 -4.71 -2.05
C VAL A 106 8.61 -4.92 -1.68
N THR A 107 8.98 -4.55 -0.47
CA THR A 107 10.33 -4.75 0.09
C THR A 107 10.23 -5.45 1.43
N VAL A 108 10.99 -6.52 1.60
CA VAL A 108 11.11 -7.24 2.87
C VAL A 108 12.36 -6.75 3.58
N ILE A 109 12.20 -6.32 4.84
CA ILE A 109 13.32 -5.94 5.69
C ILE A 109 13.31 -6.74 6.98
N ARG A 110 14.49 -6.89 7.58
CA ARG A 110 14.63 -7.28 9.00
C ARG A 110 15.25 -6.14 9.78
N ARG A 111 14.62 -5.76 10.89
CA ARG A 111 15.17 -4.79 11.84
C ARG A 111 16.24 -5.45 12.70
N LEU A 112 17.26 -4.69 13.06
CA LEU A 112 18.33 -5.13 13.93
C LEU A 112 18.14 -4.57 15.34
N LYS A 113 18.80 -5.19 16.32
CA LYS A 113 18.83 -4.71 17.70
C LYS A 113 19.34 -3.27 17.76
N GLU A 114 18.80 -2.52 18.71
CA GLU A 114 19.23 -1.16 18.99
C GLU A 114 20.74 -1.13 19.27
N GLY A 115 21.44 -0.16 18.67
CA GLY A 115 22.90 -0.03 18.75
C GLY A 115 23.69 -0.82 17.71
N VAL A 116 23.06 -1.66 16.88
CA VAL A 116 23.68 -2.32 15.73
C VAL A 116 23.43 -1.51 14.46
N LEU A 117 24.47 -1.26 13.67
CA LEU A 117 24.36 -0.60 12.36
C LEU A 117 24.59 -1.60 11.21
N PRO A 118 23.77 -1.57 10.14
CA PRO A 118 22.59 -0.73 9.98
C PRO A 118 21.43 -1.15 10.90
N ASP A 119 20.48 -0.26 11.14
CA ASP A 119 19.28 -0.49 11.97
C ASP A 119 18.27 -1.44 11.30
N LYS A 120 18.37 -1.60 9.98
CA LYS A 120 17.58 -2.50 9.15
C LYS A 120 18.40 -3.06 8.00
N LEU A 121 18.05 -4.28 7.59
CA LEU A 121 18.63 -4.95 6.44
C LEU A 121 17.53 -5.29 5.43
N GLU A 122 17.73 -4.91 4.17
CA GLU A 122 16.89 -5.37 3.07
C GLU A 122 17.19 -6.83 2.73
N ILE A 123 16.16 -7.67 2.74
CA ILE A 123 16.25 -9.10 2.43
C ILE A 123 15.99 -9.34 0.95
N GLY A 124 15.04 -8.60 0.38
CA GLY A 124 14.68 -8.70 -1.02
C GLY A 124 13.39 -7.95 -1.33
N LYS A 125 13.01 -7.99 -2.60
CA LYS A 125 11.93 -7.20 -3.15
C LYS A 125 11.15 -7.93 -4.24
N THR A 126 9.96 -7.44 -4.52
CA THR A 126 9.11 -7.89 -5.63
C THR A 126 8.17 -6.76 -6.05
N SER A 127 7.51 -6.88 -7.20
CA SER A 127 6.56 -5.87 -7.69
C SER A 127 5.22 -6.52 -8.00
N ILE A 128 4.15 -5.99 -7.42
CA ILE A 128 2.78 -6.46 -7.64
C ILE A 128 2.10 -5.47 -8.58
N ASP A 129 1.80 -5.92 -9.79
CA ASP A 129 1.06 -5.14 -10.78
C ASP A 129 -0.44 -5.15 -10.48
N MET A 130 -1.02 -3.97 -10.29
CA MET A 130 -2.45 -3.72 -10.11
C MET A 130 -3.00 -2.75 -11.17
N SER A 131 -2.29 -2.57 -12.29
CA SER A 131 -2.62 -1.58 -13.33
C SER A 131 -4.01 -1.82 -13.94
N ASP A 132 -4.39 -3.08 -14.16
CA ASP A 132 -5.72 -3.42 -14.68
C ASP A 132 -6.83 -3.04 -13.70
N SER A 133 -6.67 -3.41 -12.44
CA SER A 133 -7.58 -3.04 -11.34
C SER A 133 -7.72 -1.52 -11.23
N PHE A 134 -6.59 -0.81 -11.24
CA PHE A 134 -6.58 0.64 -11.11
C PHE A 134 -7.21 1.33 -12.32
N THR A 135 -6.89 0.88 -13.54
CA THR A 135 -7.47 1.41 -14.79
C THR A 135 -8.98 1.18 -14.84
N LYS A 136 -9.45 0.00 -14.41
CA LYS A 136 -10.88 -0.31 -14.31
C LYS A 136 -11.59 0.65 -13.36
N LEU A 137 -11.05 0.86 -12.17
CA LEU A 137 -11.61 1.76 -11.16
C LEU A 137 -11.57 3.24 -11.59
N LEU A 138 -10.57 3.63 -12.39
CA LEU A 138 -10.50 4.98 -12.97
C LEU A 138 -11.54 5.22 -14.06
N LYS A 139 -11.79 4.24 -14.93
CA LYS A 139 -12.74 4.33 -16.06
C LYS A 139 -14.20 4.42 -15.63
N GLN A 140 -14.54 3.90 -14.45
CA GLN A 140 -15.90 3.99 -13.95
C GLN A 140 -16.19 5.45 -13.55
N ASN A 141 -16.97 6.13 -14.40
CA ASN A 141 -17.45 7.48 -14.17
C ASN A 141 -18.49 7.47 -13.05
N THR A 142 -18.35 8.42 -12.13
CA THR A 142 -19.22 8.58 -10.96
C THR A 142 -20.56 9.25 -11.29
N ASP A 143 -20.81 9.55 -12.55
CA ASP A 143 -22.01 10.27 -13.01
C ASP A 143 -23.16 9.32 -13.42
N ASP A 144 -22.90 8.02 -13.62
CA ASP A 144 -23.93 7.02 -13.92
C ASP A 144 -24.21 6.12 -12.71
N ASN A 145 -25.33 6.38 -12.02
CA ASN A 145 -25.90 5.60 -10.90
C ASN A 145 -25.00 5.34 -9.67
N CYS A 146 -25.30 6.09 -8.60
CA CYS A 146 -24.59 6.15 -7.32
C CYS A 146 -24.77 4.92 -6.40
N ASP A 147 -25.39 3.83 -6.84
CA ASP A 147 -25.84 2.74 -5.94
C ASP A 147 -24.81 1.61 -5.73
N ALA A 148 -23.64 1.63 -6.38
CA ALA A 148 -22.67 0.52 -6.37
C ALA A 148 -21.27 0.86 -5.81
N LEU A 149 -21.13 1.97 -5.08
CA LEU A 149 -19.87 2.33 -4.40
C LEU A 149 -19.76 1.65 -3.01
N PRO A 150 -18.54 1.34 -2.52
CA PRO A 150 -17.26 1.48 -3.21
C PRO A 150 -17.04 0.37 -4.24
N LEU A 151 -16.47 0.75 -5.38
CA LEU A 151 -16.00 -0.21 -6.37
C LEU A 151 -14.66 -0.78 -5.88
N SER A 152 -14.52 -2.09 -5.81
CA SER A 152 -13.28 -2.72 -5.33
C SER A 152 -12.80 -3.81 -6.27
N ASP A 153 -11.48 -3.94 -6.37
CA ASP A 153 -10.84 -5.07 -7.01
C ASP A 153 -9.71 -5.61 -6.14
N THR A 154 -9.42 -6.90 -6.27
CA THR A 154 -8.58 -7.63 -5.31
C THR A 154 -7.57 -8.49 -6.03
N LYS A 155 -6.34 -8.49 -5.52
CA LYS A 155 -5.26 -9.38 -5.93
C LYS A 155 -4.72 -10.14 -4.74
N LYS A 156 -4.88 -11.46 -4.78
CA LYS A 156 -4.34 -12.39 -3.78
C LYS A 156 -3.38 -13.33 -4.47
N GLY A 157 -2.24 -13.60 -3.83
CA GLY A 157 -1.29 -14.55 -4.39
C GLY A 157 -0.08 -14.80 -3.52
N THR A 158 0.78 -15.65 -4.06
CA THR A 158 2.13 -15.89 -3.58
C THR A 158 3.09 -15.17 -4.51
N PHE A 159 3.93 -14.31 -3.95
CA PHE A 159 4.85 -13.46 -4.68
C PHE A 159 6.28 -13.84 -4.32
N GLU A 160 7.08 -14.16 -5.34
CA GLU A 160 8.49 -14.49 -5.16
C GLU A 160 9.27 -13.24 -4.76
N ILE A 161 10.07 -13.36 -3.71
CA ILE A 161 10.96 -12.31 -3.22
C ILE A 161 12.35 -12.56 -3.76
N GLN A 162 12.89 -11.56 -4.44
CA GLN A 162 14.21 -11.61 -5.06
C GLN A 162 15.21 -10.72 -4.34
N ASP A 163 16.44 -11.17 -4.18
CA ASP A 163 17.53 -10.34 -3.68
C ASP A 163 18.03 -9.34 -4.74
N SER A 164 19.08 -8.59 -4.41
CA SER A 164 19.72 -7.64 -5.33
C SER A 164 20.34 -8.29 -6.57
N PHE A 165 20.59 -9.60 -6.55
CA PHE A 165 21.15 -10.38 -7.65
C PHE A 165 20.07 -11.08 -8.49
N GLY A 166 18.79 -10.90 -8.15
CA GLY A 166 17.65 -11.54 -8.83
C GLY A 166 17.40 -12.99 -8.39
N GLN A 167 18.06 -13.48 -7.34
CA GLN A 167 17.83 -14.83 -6.83
C GLN A 167 16.59 -14.86 -5.94
N ILE A 168 15.76 -15.90 -6.12
CA ILE A 168 14.57 -16.10 -5.27
C ILE A 168 15.01 -16.57 -3.88
N VAL A 169 14.87 -15.66 -2.91
CA VAL A 169 15.22 -15.88 -1.50
C VAL A 169 14.01 -16.21 -0.63
N GLY A 170 12.79 -16.02 -1.13
CA GLY A 170 11.58 -16.28 -0.35
C GLY A 170 10.28 -16.16 -1.13
N ASN A 171 9.17 -16.43 -0.44
CA ASN A 171 7.81 -16.30 -0.97
C ASN A 171 6.93 -15.57 0.03
N LEU A 172 6.25 -14.52 -0.43
CA LEU A 172 5.30 -13.72 0.32
C LEU A 172 3.87 -14.11 -0.05
N ASN A 173 3.05 -14.50 0.93
CA ASN A 173 1.62 -14.67 0.76
C ASN A 173 0.90 -13.39 1.20
N ALA A 174 0.31 -12.68 0.24
CA ALA A 174 -0.35 -11.41 0.52
C ALA A 174 -1.67 -11.26 -0.24
N PHE A 175 -2.52 -10.40 0.30
CA PHE A 175 -3.78 -9.97 -0.26
C PHE A 175 -3.78 -8.45 -0.34
N LEU A 176 -4.09 -7.92 -1.53
CA LEU A 176 -4.22 -6.50 -1.79
C LEU A 176 -5.63 -6.23 -2.28
N ARG A 177 -6.29 -5.22 -1.73
CA ARG A 177 -7.57 -4.71 -2.21
C ARG A 177 -7.45 -3.24 -2.52
N LEU A 178 -7.87 -2.85 -3.71
CA LEU A 178 -7.95 -1.47 -4.13
C LEU A 178 -9.41 -1.09 -4.33
N SER A 179 -9.86 -0.06 -3.62
CA SER A 179 -11.24 0.42 -3.67
C SER A 179 -11.30 1.87 -4.11
N CYS A 180 -12.31 2.25 -4.88
CA CYS A 180 -12.62 3.61 -5.31
C CYS A 180 -13.96 4.03 -4.71
N PHE A 181 -13.94 5.12 -3.94
CA PHE A 181 -15.08 5.69 -3.24
C PHE A 181 -15.76 6.82 -4.02
N GLY A 182 -15.28 7.10 -5.24
CA GLY A 182 -15.82 8.17 -6.07
C GLY A 182 -15.19 9.52 -5.78
N LYS A 183 -15.93 10.61 -6.05
CA LYS A 183 -15.43 11.99 -5.93
C LYS A 183 -15.11 12.29 -4.46
N LEU A 184 -13.96 12.93 -4.21
CA LEU A 184 -13.56 13.35 -2.87
C LEU A 184 -14.58 14.36 -2.31
N ILE A 185 -15.19 14.05 -1.17
CA ILE A 185 -16.10 14.98 -0.49
C ILE A 185 -15.26 15.89 0.41
N ILE A 186 -15.15 17.17 0.03
CA ILE A 186 -14.56 18.21 0.88
C ILE A 186 -15.68 18.84 1.70
N THR A 187 -15.82 18.48 2.97
CA THR A 187 -16.69 19.21 3.90
C THR A 187 -15.93 20.40 4.49
N GLN A 188 -16.30 21.61 4.10
CA GLN A 188 -15.85 22.81 4.80
C GLN A 188 -16.65 22.95 6.09
N PHE A 189 -15.99 22.88 7.24
CA PHE A 189 -16.59 23.25 8.52
C PHE A 189 -16.41 24.76 8.71
N SER A 190 -17.50 25.51 8.59
CA SER A 190 -17.53 26.91 8.97
C SER A 190 -17.62 27.00 10.50
N LEU A 191 -16.55 27.45 11.17
CA LEU A 191 -16.68 27.92 12.55
C LEU A 191 -17.42 29.25 12.52
N ASN A 192 -18.68 29.27 12.96
CA ASN A 192 -19.38 30.52 13.21
C ASN A 192 -18.67 31.22 14.38
N LYS A 193 -18.01 32.35 14.09
CA LYS A 193 -17.38 33.22 15.09
C LYS A 193 -18.40 34.18 15.71
N ASP A 194 -19.51 33.65 16.23
CA ASP A 194 -20.58 34.47 16.82
C ASP A 194 -20.85 34.14 18.31
N ASP A 195 -19.81 33.77 19.06
CA ASP A 195 -19.89 33.64 20.53
C ASP A 195 -18.90 34.59 21.25
N GLU A 196 -18.72 35.81 20.74
CA GLU A 196 -18.15 36.92 21.52
C GLU A 196 -19.07 38.14 21.46
N LYS A 197 -20.17 38.07 22.21
CA LYS A 197 -20.77 39.18 22.99
C LYS A 197 -22.14 38.76 23.53
N SER A 198 -22.19 38.45 24.83
CA SER A 198 -23.26 38.86 25.76
C SER A 198 -22.78 38.69 27.18
#